data_AF-A0A7L0N6E1-F1
#
_entry.id   AF-A0A7L0N6E1-F1
#
_cell.length_a   1.000
_cell.length_b   1.000
_cell.length_c   1.000
_cell.angle_alpha   90.00
_cell.angle_beta   90.00
_cell.angle_gamma   90.00
#
_symmetry.space_group_name_H-M   'P 1'
#
loop_
_entity.id
_entity.type
_entity.pdbx_description
1 polymer ?
#
loop_
_entity_poly.entity_id
_entity_poly.type
_entity_poly.pdbx_seq_one_letter_code
_entity_poly.pdbx_strand_id
1 'polypeptide(L)'
;AGSKLREVFDKINNLLSGKPVQTEGQTVSVTQHPQGLEFVCYKLAEKFVKHGEGEVSFHHDSAFPIAVVLSGIWELHPRVGDIFLAHLHRKCPYAVPFYPARKEGTSIEEYQRMLGYEVHDSKVEEQDHFLKRMSGMIRLYAAIIQLRWPYGNKHGGHPHGLSYGWRWLAQMLNLEPLADVTPMLLLDFLEVCGSALVKQYGIQFWKTLFFIQKSYIPRIEAVTSSGQMGCLSRLKSFVQKCLQEKEIPLPKGILTPSFWRT
;
A
#
# COMPACT_ATOMS: atom_id res chain seq x y z
N ALA A 1 -15.66 16.19 7.50
CA ALA A 1 -15.09 14.87 7.14
C ALA A 1 -13.71 14.68 7.78
N GLY A 2 -12.79 15.65 7.62
CA GLY A 2 -11.53 15.66 8.35
C GLY A 2 -11.69 15.71 9.87
N SER A 3 -12.73 16.40 10.36
CA SER A 3 -13.15 16.40 11.78
C SER A 3 -13.37 14.98 12.33
N LYS A 4 -14.24 14.19 11.67
CA LYS A 4 -14.51 12.79 12.04
C LYS A 4 -13.26 11.90 11.92
N LEU A 5 -12.43 12.12 10.90
CA LEU A 5 -11.17 11.38 10.75
C LEU A 5 -10.21 11.66 11.92
N ARG A 6 -10.19 12.90 12.40
CA ARG A 6 -9.43 13.30 13.59
C ARG A 6 -9.96 12.65 14.86
N GLU A 7 -11.28 12.54 15.04
CA GLU A 7 -11.85 11.79 16.18
C GLU A 7 -11.39 10.33 16.21
N VAL A 8 -11.36 9.68 15.03
CA VAL A 8 -10.83 8.31 14.89
C VAL A 8 -9.35 8.26 15.24
N PHE A 9 -8.55 9.19 14.71
CA PHE A 9 -7.12 9.28 15.02
C PHE A 9 -6.87 9.48 16.52
N ASP A 10 -7.55 10.44 17.14
CA ASP A 10 -7.38 10.77 18.55
C ASP A 10 -7.82 9.60 19.44
N LYS A 11 -8.89 8.88 19.07
CA LYS A 11 -9.33 7.67 19.79
C LYS A 11 -8.26 6.57 19.74
N ILE A 12 -7.68 6.30 18.57
CA ILE A 12 -6.60 5.31 18.42
C ILE A 12 -5.37 5.72 19.20
N ASN A 13 -4.92 6.98 19.04
CA ASN A 13 -3.75 7.50 19.72
C ASN A 13 -3.90 7.48 21.25
N ASN A 14 -5.07 7.84 21.76
CA ASN A 14 -5.36 7.79 23.20
C ASN A 14 -5.28 6.37 23.74
N LEU A 15 -5.88 5.39 23.04
CA LEU A 15 -5.83 3.98 23.44
C LEU A 15 -4.37 3.46 23.48
N LEU A 16 -3.58 3.74 22.43
CA LEU A 16 -2.17 3.36 22.37
C LEU A 16 -1.31 4.05 23.44
N SER A 17 -1.69 5.27 23.85
CA SER A 17 -1.01 6.03 24.90
C SER A 17 -1.42 5.62 26.33
N GLY A 18 -2.20 4.55 26.50
CA GLY A 18 -2.64 4.10 27.82
C GLY A 18 -3.83 4.85 28.40
N LYS A 19 -4.44 5.78 27.66
CA LYS A 19 -5.61 6.52 28.12
C LYS A 19 -6.88 5.68 27.92
N PRO A 20 -7.88 5.82 28.83
CA PRO A 20 -9.16 5.17 28.66
C PRO A 20 -9.90 5.73 27.43
N VAL A 21 -10.56 4.86 26.69
CA VAL A 21 -11.41 5.21 25.54
C VAL A 21 -12.79 4.58 25.67
N GLN A 22 -13.82 5.27 25.17
CA GLN A 22 -15.20 4.77 25.16
C GLN A 22 -15.46 3.91 23.92
N THR A 23 -16.02 2.72 24.11
CA THR A 23 -16.48 1.83 23.05
C THR A 23 -17.79 1.17 23.46
N GLU A 24 -18.85 1.36 22.67
CA GLU A 24 -20.15 0.69 22.87
C GLU A 24 -20.70 0.77 24.32
N GLY A 25 -20.51 1.92 24.98
CA GLY A 25 -20.95 2.15 26.36
C GLY A 25 -20.00 1.63 27.45
N GLN A 26 -18.86 1.03 27.07
CA GLN A 26 -17.81 0.58 27.98
C GLN A 26 -16.54 1.44 27.87
N THR A 27 -15.88 1.64 29.01
CA THR A 27 -14.57 2.28 29.06
C THR A 27 -13.48 1.22 29.04
N VAL A 28 -12.61 1.25 28.03
CA VAL A 28 -11.51 0.29 27.84
C VAL A 28 -10.17 1.00 27.96
N SER A 29 -9.19 0.36 28.58
CA SER A 29 -7.80 0.83 28.62
C SER A 29 -6.84 -0.34 28.41
N VAL A 30 -5.77 -0.11 27.65
CA VAL A 30 -4.70 -1.09 27.46
C VAL A 30 -3.95 -1.42 28.75
N THR A 31 -4.05 -0.57 29.78
CA THR A 31 -3.41 -0.78 31.08
C THR A 31 -4.13 -1.80 31.96
N GLN A 32 -5.34 -2.25 31.57
CA GLN A 32 -6.10 -3.28 32.29
C GLN A 32 -5.48 -4.68 32.20
N HIS A 33 -4.55 -4.90 31.27
CA HIS A 33 -3.87 -6.18 31.11
C HIS A 33 -2.40 -5.97 30.70
N PRO A 34 -1.43 -6.69 31.31
CA PRO A 34 0.00 -6.49 31.02
C PRO A 34 0.38 -6.70 29.55
N GLN A 35 -0.37 -7.53 28.82
CA GLN A 35 -0.17 -7.79 27.38
C GLN A 35 -1.03 -6.90 26.47
N GLY A 36 -1.84 -6.00 27.03
CA GLY A 36 -2.84 -5.22 26.30
C GLY A 36 -2.24 -4.32 25.23
N LEU A 37 -1.13 -3.62 25.56
CA LEU A 37 -0.45 -2.72 24.63
C LEU A 37 0.13 -3.45 23.41
N GLU A 38 0.78 -4.59 23.64
CA GLU A 38 1.34 -5.42 22.57
C GLU A 38 0.26 -5.97 21.65
N PHE A 39 -0.80 -6.49 22.26
CA PHE A 39 -1.92 -7.06 21.53
C PHE A 39 -2.64 -6.02 20.66
N VAL A 40 -2.87 -4.80 21.19
CA VAL A 40 -3.53 -3.76 20.39
C VAL A 40 -2.64 -3.26 19.25
N CYS A 41 -1.32 -3.13 19.45
CA CYS A 41 -0.40 -2.77 18.37
C CYS A 41 -0.46 -3.79 17.23
N TYR A 42 -0.44 -5.08 17.57
CA TYR A 42 -0.58 -6.17 16.60
C TYR A 42 -1.92 -6.13 15.87
N LYS A 43 -3.04 -6.04 16.61
CA LYS A 43 -4.38 -6.06 16.01
C LYS A 43 -4.69 -4.82 15.19
N LEU A 44 -4.21 -3.66 15.60
CA LEU A 44 -4.36 -2.42 14.85
C LEU A 44 -3.59 -2.47 13.53
N ALA A 45 -2.33 -2.89 13.56
CA ALA A 45 -1.52 -3.08 12.37
C ALA A 45 -2.14 -4.10 11.41
N GLU A 46 -2.59 -5.26 11.92
CA GLU A 46 -3.34 -6.25 11.15
C GLU A 46 -4.59 -5.63 10.49
N LYS A 47 -5.33 -4.79 11.23
CA LYS A 47 -6.56 -4.16 10.74
C LYS A 47 -6.27 -3.17 9.59
N PHE A 48 -5.20 -2.38 9.65
CA PHE A 48 -4.81 -1.50 8.55
C PHE A 48 -4.52 -2.28 7.26
N VAL A 49 -3.80 -3.40 7.35
CA VAL A 49 -3.57 -4.27 6.18
C VAL A 49 -4.89 -4.84 5.66
N LYS A 50 -5.80 -5.26 6.54
CA LYS A 50 -7.13 -5.76 6.14
C LYS A 50 -8.00 -4.70 5.43
N HIS A 51 -7.87 -3.42 5.78
CA HIS A 51 -8.52 -2.35 5.00
C HIS A 51 -7.96 -2.28 3.58
N GLY A 52 -6.64 -2.46 3.42
CA GLY A 52 -6.00 -2.59 2.11
C GLY A 52 -6.55 -3.78 1.30
N GLU A 53 -6.69 -4.95 1.94
CA GLU A 53 -7.19 -6.16 1.29
C GLU A 53 -8.68 -6.11 0.92
N GLY A 54 -9.49 -5.35 1.65
CA GLY A 54 -10.94 -5.30 1.47
C GLY A 54 -11.42 -3.95 0.94
N GLU A 55 -11.51 -2.94 1.81
CA GLU A 55 -12.11 -1.65 1.46
C GLU A 55 -11.39 -0.97 0.29
N VAL A 56 -10.05 -0.93 0.34
CA VAL A 56 -9.25 -0.28 -0.70
C VAL A 56 -9.31 -1.07 -2.01
N SER A 57 -9.44 -2.40 -2.00
CA SER A 57 -9.54 -3.20 -3.23
C SER A 57 -10.83 -2.96 -4.02
N PHE A 58 -11.90 -2.51 -3.37
CA PHE A 58 -13.18 -2.17 -4.03
C PHE A 58 -13.37 -0.66 -4.21
N HIS A 59 -12.81 0.14 -3.31
CA HIS A 59 -12.94 1.59 -3.28
C HIS A 59 -11.56 2.23 -3.16
N HIS A 60 -10.84 2.31 -4.28
CA HIS A 60 -9.45 2.77 -4.31
C HIS A 60 -9.23 4.12 -3.60
N ASP A 61 -10.19 5.04 -3.69
CA ASP A 61 -10.13 6.38 -3.10
C ASP A 61 -10.11 6.35 -1.55
N SER A 62 -10.55 5.24 -0.93
CA SER A 62 -10.47 5.05 0.54
C SER A 62 -9.02 4.92 1.04
N ALA A 63 -8.05 4.63 0.16
CA ALA A 63 -6.64 4.52 0.52
C ALA A 63 -6.13 5.77 1.25
N PHE A 64 -6.52 6.98 0.83
CA PHE A 64 -6.00 8.24 1.35
C PHE A 64 -6.41 8.53 2.81
N PRO A 65 -7.70 8.49 3.20
CA PRO A 65 -8.08 8.68 4.59
C PRO A 65 -7.53 7.59 5.52
N ILE A 66 -7.42 6.33 5.06
CA ILE A 66 -6.81 5.25 5.86
C ILE A 66 -5.30 5.49 6.03
N ALA A 67 -4.61 5.81 4.93
CA ALA A 67 -3.16 6.02 4.91
C ALA A 67 -2.70 7.19 5.79
N VAL A 68 -3.43 8.33 5.77
CA VAL A 68 -3.03 9.50 6.55
C VAL A 68 -3.15 9.25 8.05
N VAL A 69 -4.13 8.45 8.49
CA VAL A 69 -4.27 8.02 9.88
C VAL A 69 -3.11 7.13 10.28
N LEU A 70 -2.82 6.07 9.49
CA LEU A 70 -1.69 5.18 9.79
C LEU A 70 -0.35 5.93 9.78
N SER A 71 -0.12 6.84 8.84
CA SER A 71 1.09 7.68 8.81
C SER A 71 1.29 8.45 10.13
N GLY A 72 0.24 9.08 10.64
CA GLY A 72 0.32 9.79 11.93
C GLY A 72 0.48 8.85 13.14
N ILE A 73 -0.21 7.70 13.14
CA ILE A 73 -0.05 6.70 14.20
C ILE A 73 1.37 6.13 14.18
N TRP A 74 1.96 5.92 13.00
CA TRP A 74 3.34 5.47 12.85
C TRP A 74 4.33 6.52 13.40
N GLU A 75 4.10 7.81 13.12
CA GLU A 75 4.92 8.89 13.68
C GLU A 75 4.92 8.91 15.22
N LEU A 76 3.77 8.65 15.84
CA LEU A 76 3.63 8.67 17.31
C LEU A 76 3.99 7.33 17.97
N HIS A 77 3.75 6.21 17.29
CA HIS A 77 3.88 4.84 17.79
C HIS A 77 4.62 3.98 16.75
N PRO A 78 5.96 4.14 16.60
CA PRO A 78 6.73 3.49 15.53
C PRO A 78 6.55 1.97 15.45
N ARG A 79 6.34 1.32 16.60
CA ARG A 79 6.08 -0.11 16.69
C ARG A 79 4.86 -0.57 15.88
N VAL A 80 3.80 0.24 15.81
CA VAL A 80 2.61 -0.08 15.00
C VAL A 80 2.99 -0.13 13.52
N GLY A 81 3.86 0.77 13.08
CA GLY A 81 4.37 0.81 11.72
C GLY A 81 5.23 -0.39 11.36
N ASP A 82 6.14 -0.80 12.24
CA ASP A 82 6.98 -1.98 12.04
C ASP A 82 6.12 -3.26 11.92
N ILE A 83 5.11 -3.40 12.79
CA ILE A 83 4.19 -4.54 12.74
C ILE A 83 3.27 -4.45 11.51
N PHE A 84 2.88 -3.25 11.07
CA PHE A 84 2.15 -3.06 9.82
C PHE A 84 2.97 -3.56 8.64
N LEU A 85 4.25 -3.19 8.53
CA LEU A 85 5.15 -3.71 7.51
C LEU A 85 5.27 -5.23 7.60
N ALA A 86 5.39 -5.81 8.80
CA ALA A 86 5.45 -7.25 8.97
C ALA A 86 4.19 -7.95 8.42
N HIS A 87 3.00 -7.44 8.73
CA HIS A 87 1.75 -7.96 8.17
C HIS A 87 1.66 -7.77 6.66
N LEU A 88 1.95 -6.56 6.18
CA LEU A 88 1.89 -6.22 4.77
C LEU A 88 2.85 -7.09 3.96
N HIS A 89 4.10 -7.24 4.37
CA HIS A 89 5.10 -8.03 3.66
C HIS A 89 4.77 -9.52 3.64
N ARG A 90 4.17 -10.04 4.72
CA ARG A 90 3.73 -11.44 4.76
C ARG A 90 2.54 -11.68 3.83
N LYS A 91 1.60 -10.74 3.79
CA LYS A 91 0.36 -10.86 3.01
C LYS A 91 0.54 -10.49 1.53
N CYS A 92 1.39 -9.52 1.26
CA CYS A 92 1.74 -8.98 -0.04
C CYS A 92 3.28 -8.93 -0.15
N PRO A 93 3.95 -10.04 -0.50
CA PRO A 93 5.41 -10.06 -0.66
C PRO A 93 5.90 -9.06 -1.73
N TYR A 94 5.01 -8.66 -2.63
CA TYR A 94 5.24 -7.66 -3.66
C TYR A 94 5.38 -6.23 -3.14
N ALA A 95 5.05 -5.96 -1.88
CA ALA A 95 5.36 -4.69 -1.22
C ALA A 95 6.87 -4.59 -0.86
N VAL A 96 7.61 -5.71 -0.86
CA VAL A 96 9.08 -5.78 -0.67
C VAL A 96 9.88 -5.81 -1.99
N PRO A 97 9.21 -5.74 -3.15
CA PRO A 97 9.66 -6.26 -4.44
C PRO A 97 10.40 -7.60 -4.39
N PHE A 98 9.76 -8.62 -3.86
CA PHE A 98 10.32 -9.97 -3.84
C PHE A 98 9.36 -10.95 -4.49
N TYR A 99 9.87 -11.76 -5.44
CA TYR A 99 9.16 -12.90 -6.00
C TYR A 99 9.71 -14.17 -5.35
N PRO A 100 8.97 -14.78 -4.40
CA PRO A 100 9.39 -16.02 -3.77
C PRO A 100 9.62 -17.10 -4.83
N ALA A 101 10.83 -17.65 -4.88
CA ALA A 101 11.11 -18.82 -5.70
C ALA A 101 10.59 -20.09 -5.00
N ARG A 102 10.02 -21.02 -5.77
CA ARG A 102 9.64 -22.33 -5.24
C ARG A 102 10.89 -23.12 -4.90
N LYS A 103 11.02 -23.54 -3.64
CA LYS A 103 12.09 -24.45 -3.21
C LYS A 103 11.72 -25.89 -3.54
N GLU A 104 12.72 -26.72 -3.78
CA GLU A 104 12.53 -28.15 -3.93
C GLU A 104 11.88 -28.75 -2.67
N GLY A 105 10.92 -29.65 -2.85
CA GLY A 105 10.13 -30.21 -1.74
C GLY A 105 8.96 -29.33 -1.24
N THR A 106 8.85 -28.07 -1.66
CA THR A 106 7.69 -27.23 -1.29
C THR A 106 6.43 -27.65 -2.06
N SER A 107 5.35 -27.91 -1.33
CA SER A 107 4.04 -28.22 -1.93
C SER A 107 3.51 -27.04 -2.75
N ILE A 108 2.61 -27.31 -3.71
CA ILE A 108 2.00 -26.25 -4.52
C ILE A 108 1.21 -25.27 -3.63
N GLU A 109 0.46 -25.78 -2.65
CA GLU A 109 -0.31 -24.95 -1.72
C GLU A 109 0.59 -24.04 -0.87
N GLU A 110 1.68 -24.59 -0.32
CA GLU A 110 2.61 -23.81 0.48
C GLU A 110 3.28 -22.72 -0.37
N TYR A 111 3.65 -23.05 -1.61
CA TYR A 111 4.18 -22.08 -2.55
C TYR A 111 3.15 -20.97 -2.88
N GLN A 112 1.88 -21.31 -3.07
CA GLN A 112 0.82 -20.33 -3.29
C GLN A 112 0.61 -19.42 -2.08
N ARG A 113 0.64 -19.97 -0.86
CA ARG A 113 0.63 -19.16 0.38
C ARG A 113 1.83 -18.22 0.46
N MET A 114 3.02 -18.67 0.05
CA MET A 114 4.22 -17.81 -0.02
C MET A 114 4.06 -16.65 -1.01
N LEU A 115 3.35 -16.87 -2.12
CA LEU A 115 3.01 -15.82 -3.09
C LEU A 115 1.90 -14.86 -2.57
N GLY A 116 1.24 -15.20 -1.46
CA GLY A 116 0.17 -14.37 -0.86
C GLY A 116 -1.24 -14.75 -1.30
N TYR A 117 -1.44 -15.90 -1.96
CA TYR A 117 -2.79 -16.44 -2.20
C TYR A 117 -3.41 -16.89 -0.89
N GLU A 118 -4.72 -16.69 -0.77
CA GLU A 118 -5.48 -17.38 0.25
C GLU A 118 -5.73 -18.83 -0.18
N VAL A 119 -5.57 -19.76 0.76
CA VAL A 119 -5.82 -21.18 0.55
C VAL A 119 -6.69 -21.67 1.71
N HIS A 120 -7.93 -22.01 1.40
CA HIS A 120 -8.95 -22.48 2.36
C HIS A 120 -9.40 -23.88 1.94
N ASP A 121 -9.32 -24.86 2.84
CA ASP A 121 -9.69 -26.27 2.57
C ASP A 121 -9.11 -26.82 1.25
N SER A 122 -7.81 -26.59 1.03
CA SER A 122 -7.07 -26.95 -0.19
C SER A 122 -7.57 -26.28 -1.49
N LYS A 123 -8.48 -25.30 -1.39
CA LYS A 123 -8.90 -24.46 -2.52
C LYS A 123 -8.11 -23.16 -2.50
N VAL A 124 -7.47 -22.89 -3.62
CA VAL A 124 -6.70 -21.68 -3.86
C VAL A 124 -7.64 -20.61 -4.37
N GLU A 125 -7.47 -19.41 -3.85
CA GLU A 125 -8.17 -18.23 -4.33
C GLU A 125 -7.99 -18.02 -5.84
N GLU A 126 -9.05 -17.54 -6.49
CA GLU A 126 -9.03 -17.17 -7.91
C GLU A 126 -8.10 -15.98 -8.18
N GLN A 127 -7.48 -15.99 -9.36
CA GLN A 127 -6.51 -14.98 -9.80
C GLN A 127 -7.05 -13.55 -9.66
N ASP A 128 -8.30 -13.31 -10.07
CA ASP A 128 -8.89 -11.96 -10.04
C ASP A 128 -9.11 -11.44 -8.62
N HIS A 129 -9.49 -12.31 -7.68
CA HIS A 129 -9.62 -11.94 -6.27
C HIS A 129 -8.24 -11.66 -5.66
N PHE A 130 -7.27 -12.52 -5.93
CA PHE A 130 -5.88 -12.31 -5.53
C PHE A 130 -5.34 -10.95 -6.03
N LEU A 131 -5.47 -10.67 -7.33
CA LEU A 131 -4.98 -9.42 -7.93
C LEU A 131 -5.67 -8.20 -7.32
N LYS A 132 -6.98 -8.26 -7.05
CA LYS A 132 -7.72 -7.17 -6.38
C LYS A 132 -7.19 -6.90 -4.97
N ARG A 133 -6.96 -7.94 -4.16
CA ARG A 133 -6.41 -7.76 -2.80
C ARG A 133 -5.00 -7.16 -2.83
N MET A 134 -4.13 -7.66 -3.73
CA MET A 134 -2.77 -7.14 -3.90
C MET A 134 -2.78 -5.68 -4.35
N SER A 135 -3.65 -5.33 -5.30
CA SER A 135 -3.89 -3.96 -5.75
C SER A 135 -4.23 -3.04 -4.58
N GLY A 136 -5.24 -3.41 -3.77
CA GLY A 136 -5.68 -2.59 -2.64
C GLY A 136 -4.58 -2.37 -1.58
N MET A 137 -3.81 -3.42 -1.25
CA MET A 137 -2.68 -3.32 -0.34
C MET A 137 -1.57 -2.39 -0.85
N ILE A 138 -1.25 -2.45 -2.15
CA ILE A 138 -0.18 -1.64 -2.75
C ILE A 138 -0.63 -0.19 -2.96
N ARG A 139 -1.89 0.05 -3.30
CA ARG A 139 -2.50 1.39 -3.30
C ARG A 139 -2.43 2.02 -1.91
N LEU A 140 -2.78 1.25 -0.86
CA LEU A 140 -2.68 1.73 0.52
C LEU A 140 -1.22 2.05 0.89
N TYR A 141 -0.28 1.15 0.57
CA TYR A 141 1.15 1.39 0.80
C TYR A 141 1.66 2.65 0.09
N ALA A 142 1.34 2.82 -1.19
CA ALA A 142 1.70 3.99 -1.98
C ALA A 142 1.09 5.29 -1.44
N ALA A 143 -0.10 5.24 -0.84
CA ALA A 143 -0.71 6.38 -0.16
C ALA A 143 0.02 6.71 1.16
N ILE A 144 0.42 5.71 1.95
CA ILE A 144 1.11 5.91 3.23
C ILE A 144 2.44 6.64 3.03
N ILE A 145 3.25 6.25 2.04
CA ILE A 145 4.61 6.80 1.86
C ILE A 145 4.66 8.29 1.46
N GLN A 146 3.53 8.85 1.00
CA GLN A 146 3.46 10.22 0.51
C GLN A 146 2.64 11.16 1.41
N LEU A 147 1.73 10.61 2.22
CA LEU A 147 0.84 11.40 3.07
C LEU A 147 1.45 11.57 4.44
N ARG A 148 1.18 12.72 5.07
CA ARG A 148 1.59 13.00 6.43
C ARG A 148 0.41 13.56 7.21
N TRP A 149 0.18 13.06 8.42
CA TRP A 149 -0.86 13.58 9.30
C TRP A 149 -0.72 15.10 9.47
N PRO A 150 -1.77 15.92 9.26
CA PRO A 150 -1.61 17.36 9.19
C PRO A 150 -1.54 18.06 10.55
N TYR A 151 -2.01 17.42 11.62
CA TYR A 151 -2.09 18.02 12.96
C TYR A 151 -0.94 17.59 13.88
N GLY A 152 -0.64 18.40 14.90
CA GLY A 152 0.42 18.14 15.88
C GLY A 152 1.78 18.69 15.46
N ASN A 153 2.73 18.71 16.40
CA ASN A 153 4.09 19.18 16.13
C ASN A 153 4.86 18.11 15.36
N LYS A 154 5.24 18.44 14.13
CA LYS A 154 6.01 17.58 13.24
C LYS A 154 7.50 17.72 13.56
N HIS A 155 8.02 16.83 14.38
CA HIS A 155 9.46 16.70 14.59
C HIS A 155 9.99 15.56 13.71
N GLY A 156 10.99 15.84 12.88
CA GLY A 156 11.60 14.86 11.98
C GLY A 156 10.86 14.62 10.65
N GLY A 157 11.44 13.70 9.86
CA GLY A 157 10.92 13.28 8.56
C GLY A 157 9.77 12.27 8.66
N HIS A 158 9.15 11.96 7.53
CA HIS A 158 8.14 10.91 7.45
C HIS A 158 8.77 9.54 7.78
N PRO A 159 8.18 8.71 8.65
CA PRO A 159 8.81 7.48 9.16
C PRO A 159 9.06 6.45 8.06
N HIS A 160 8.22 6.46 7.01
CA HIS A 160 8.33 5.58 5.86
C HIS A 160 8.11 6.35 4.54
N GLY A 161 8.91 7.40 4.30
CA GLY A 161 8.65 8.40 3.24
C GLY A 161 8.89 7.96 1.80
N LEU A 162 8.76 8.90 0.85
CA LEU A 162 8.89 8.68 -0.60
C LEU A 162 10.20 8.00 -1.05
N SER A 163 11.28 8.06 -0.27
CA SER A 163 12.51 7.31 -0.54
C SER A 163 12.28 5.80 -0.63
N TYR A 164 11.38 5.26 0.18
CA TYR A 164 10.97 3.86 0.11
C TYR A 164 10.17 3.57 -1.16
N GLY A 165 9.42 4.55 -1.67
CA GLY A 165 8.72 4.42 -2.95
C GLY A 165 9.66 4.42 -4.16
N TRP A 166 10.68 5.28 -4.16
CA TRP A 166 11.74 5.24 -5.16
C TRP A 166 12.47 3.90 -5.15
N ARG A 167 12.84 3.41 -3.96
CA ARG A 167 13.48 2.09 -3.79
C ARG A 167 12.59 0.96 -4.29
N TRP A 168 11.30 0.96 -3.92
CA TRP A 168 10.33 -0.04 -4.37
C TRP A 168 10.26 -0.08 -5.90
N LEU A 169 10.11 1.07 -6.55
CA LEU A 169 10.01 1.15 -8.01
C LEU A 169 11.30 0.67 -8.69
N ALA A 170 12.46 1.11 -8.21
CA ALA A 170 13.75 0.68 -8.74
C ALA A 170 13.96 -0.84 -8.58
N GLN A 171 13.61 -1.40 -7.43
CA GLN A 171 13.74 -2.84 -7.19
C GLN A 171 12.77 -3.64 -8.07
N MET A 172 11.51 -3.22 -8.19
CA MET A 172 10.54 -3.87 -9.07
C MET A 172 11.02 -3.90 -10.53
N LEU A 173 11.58 -2.81 -11.03
CA LEU A 173 12.06 -2.69 -12.42
C LEU A 173 13.36 -3.44 -12.70
N ASN A 174 14.06 -3.89 -11.65
CA ASN A 174 15.26 -4.73 -11.76
C ASN A 174 14.96 -6.24 -11.73
N LEU A 175 13.70 -6.63 -11.50
CA LEU A 175 13.27 -8.03 -11.57
C LEU A 175 12.84 -8.41 -12.99
N GLU A 176 12.70 -9.71 -13.25
CA GLU A 176 11.95 -10.17 -14.42
C GLU A 176 10.45 -10.07 -14.14
N PRO A 177 9.65 -9.45 -15.04
CA PRO A 177 8.24 -9.24 -14.76
C PRO A 177 7.46 -10.57 -14.75
N LEU A 178 6.50 -10.64 -13.83
CA LEU A 178 5.41 -11.61 -13.85
C LEU A 178 4.22 -11.06 -14.63
N ALA A 179 3.62 -11.89 -15.51
CA ALA A 179 2.36 -11.61 -16.18
C ALA A 179 1.25 -11.28 -15.18
N ASP A 180 0.33 -10.39 -15.56
CA ASP A 180 -0.73 -9.78 -14.75
C ASP A 180 -0.29 -9.00 -13.50
N VAL A 181 0.49 -9.63 -12.61
CA VAL A 181 0.90 -9.10 -11.31
C VAL A 181 1.74 -7.84 -11.47
N THR A 182 2.85 -7.91 -12.21
CA THR A 182 3.77 -6.78 -12.37
C THR A 182 3.12 -5.56 -13.00
N PRO A 183 2.41 -5.67 -14.15
CA PRO A 183 1.77 -4.51 -14.75
C PRO A 183 0.67 -3.92 -13.87
N MET A 184 -0.09 -4.74 -13.13
CA MET A 184 -1.09 -4.27 -12.17
C MET A 184 -0.44 -3.45 -11.05
N LEU A 185 0.58 -4.02 -10.40
CA LEU A 185 1.30 -3.37 -9.31
C LEU A 185 1.95 -2.06 -9.72
N LEU A 186 2.60 -2.03 -10.89
CA LEU A 186 3.21 -0.81 -11.41
C LEU A 186 2.16 0.25 -11.70
N LEU A 187 1.05 -0.10 -12.34
CA LEU A 187 -0.03 0.84 -12.63
C LEU A 187 -0.59 1.44 -11.33
N ASP A 188 -0.99 0.59 -10.40
CA ASP A 188 -1.61 1.00 -9.15
C ASP A 188 -0.69 1.89 -8.30
N PHE A 189 0.59 1.54 -8.24
CA PHE A 189 1.58 2.33 -7.53
C PHE A 189 1.81 3.70 -8.18
N LEU A 190 1.94 3.74 -9.51
CA LEU A 190 2.15 4.98 -10.26
C LEU A 190 0.93 5.90 -10.23
N GLU A 191 -0.29 5.36 -10.34
CA GLU A 191 -1.53 6.12 -10.22
C GLU A 191 -1.64 6.79 -8.85
N VAL A 192 -1.22 6.11 -7.78
CA VAL A 192 -1.36 6.63 -6.41
C VAL A 192 -0.25 7.60 -6.03
N CYS A 193 1.02 7.29 -6.29
CA CYS A 193 2.14 8.10 -5.78
C CYS A 193 3.05 8.69 -6.86
N GLY A 194 2.76 8.46 -8.15
CA GLY A 194 3.58 8.96 -9.25
C GLY A 194 3.73 10.48 -9.26
N SER A 195 2.64 11.22 -9.01
CA SER A 195 2.68 12.69 -8.93
C SER A 195 3.58 13.19 -7.80
N ALA A 196 3.54 12.55 -6.63
CA ALA A 196 4.42 12.86 -5.51
C ALA A 196 5.89 12.53 -5.81
N LEU A 197 6.15 11.40 -6.49
CA LEU A 197 7.51 11.01 -6.90
C LEU A 197 8.10 11.94 -7.97
N VAL A 198 7.31 12.40 -8.94
CA VAL A 198 7.76 13.44 -9.90
C VAL A 198 8.12 14.72 -9.17
N LYS A 199 7.29 15.16 -8.21
CA LYS A 199 7.57 16.37 -7.44
C LYS A 199 8.88 16.26 -6.64
N GLN A 200 9.18 15.07 -6.10
CA GLN A 200 10.37 14.84 -5.28
C GLN A 200 11.65 14.62 -6.11
N TYR A 201 11.57 13.90 -7.22
CA TYR A 201 12.75 13.42 -7.98
C TYR A 201 12.88 14.00 -9.39
N GLY A 202 11.89 14.78 -9.84
CA GLY A 202 11.89 15.53 -11.10
C GLY A 202 12.30 14.66 -12.29
N ILE A 203 13.37 15.09 -12.98
CA ILE A 203 13.86 14.44 -14.19
C ILE A 203 14.27 12.97 -13.99
N GLN A 204 14.71 12.59 -12.79
CA GLN A 204 15.08 11.19 -12.52
C GLN A 204 13.86 10.27 -12.60
N PHE A 205 12.69 10.74 -12.13
CA PHE A 205 11.45 9.97 -12.27
C PHE A 205 10.99 9.86 -13.72
N TRP A 206 11.12 10.93 -14.50
CA TRP A 206 10.81 10.90 -15.94
C TRP A 206 11.68 9.92 -16.71
N LYS A 207 12.97 9.81 -16.38
CA LYS A 207 13.86 8.78 -16.94
C LYS A 207 13.34 7.37 -16.60
N THR A 208 12.86 7.16 -15.38
CA THR A 208 12.25 5.89 -14.97
C THR A 208 10.98 5.57 -15.77
N LEU A 209 10.09 6.54 -15.97
CA LEU A 209 8.89 6.35 -16.82
C LEU A 209 9.25 6.04 -18.28
N PHE A 210 10.27 6.71 -18.83
CA PHE A 210 10.77 6.41 -20.17
C PHE A 210 11.35 5.00 -20.27
N PHE A 211 12.12 4.57 -19.26
CA PHE A 211 12.62 3.20 -19.16
C PHE A 211 11.47 2.18 -19.10
N ILE A 212 10.43 2.45 -18.30
CA ILE A 212 9.24 1.60 -18.24
C ILE A 212 8.64 1.46 -19.64
N GLN A 213 8.44 2.57 -20.35
CA GLN A 213 7.84 2.58 -21.68
C GLN A 213 8.68 1.82 -22.71
N LYS A 214 9.99 2.06 -22.75
CA LYS A 214 10.87 1.62 -23.84
C LYS A 214 11.51 0.26 -23.61
N SER A 215 11.75 -0.10 -22.36
CA SER A 215 12.55 -1.28 -22.01
C SER A 215 11.77 -2.28 -21.17
N TYR A 216 10.96 -1.82 -20.20
CA TYR A 216 10.28 -2.73 -19.29
C TYR A 216 8.96 -3.28 -19.83
N ILE A 217 8.13 -2.45 -20.47
CA ILE A 217 6.88 -2.90 -21.11
C ILE A 217 7.12 -4.02 -22.14
N PRO A 218 8.11 -3.94 -23.04
CA PRO A 218 8.43 -5.04 -23.95
C PRO A 218 8.81 -6.36 -23.23
N ARG A 219 9.47 -6.28 -22.06
CA ARG A 219 9.75 -7.46 -21.24
C ARG A 219 8.47 -8.06 -20.66
N ILE A 220 7.50 -7.23 -20.26
CA ILE A 220 6.18 -7.71 -19.83
C ILE A 220 5.43 -8.35 -21.02
N GLU A 221 5.46 -7.73 -22.21
CA GLU A 221 4.85 -8.27 -23.43
C GLU A 221 5.40 -9.67 -23.76
N ALA A 222 6.71 -9.89 -23.61
CA ALA A 222 7.35 -11.18 -23.91
C ALA A 222 6.89 -12.34 -23.00
N VAL A 223 6.42 -12.05 -21.77
CA VAL A 223 5.98 -13.06 -20.81
C VAL A 223 4.45 -13.13 -20.65
N THR A 224 3.70 -12.25 -21.32
CA THR A 224 2.24 -12.14 -21.17
C THR A 224 1.53 -12.80 -22.33
N SER A 225 0.64 -13.75 -22.03
CA SER A 225 -0.21 -14.39 -23.03
C SER A 225 -1.34 -13.47 -23.51
N SER A 226 -1.93 -13.75 -24.68
CA SER A 226 -3.01 -12.91 -25.25
C SER A 226 -4.22 -12.74 -24.32
N GLY A 227 -4.52 -13.73 -23.47
CA GLY A 227 -5.61 -13.67 -22.49
C GLY A 227 -5.34 -12.79 -21.26
N GLN A 228 -4.09 -12.36 -21.04
CA GLN A 228 -3.62 -11.64 -19.84
C GLN A 228 -3.21 -10.18 -20.13
N MET A 229 -3.56 -9.67 -21.31
CA MET A 229 -3.13 -8.35 -21.77
C MET A 229 -3.83 -7.17 -21.07
N GLY A 230 -4.85 -7.42 -20.24
CA GLY A 230 -5.69 -6.37 -19.65
C GLY A 230 -4.94 -5.43 -18.70
N CYS A 231 -4.12 -5.96 -17.79
CA CYS A 231 -3.30 -5.14 -16.88
C CYS A 231 -2.20 -4.38 -17.64
N LEU A 232 -1.53 -5.07 -18.56
CA LEU A 232 -0.47 -4.49 -19.39
C LEU A 232 -0.97 -3.35 -20.27
N SER A 233 -2.12 -3.51 -20.93
CA SER A 233 -2.71 -2.48 -21.79
C SER A 233 -3.00 -1.20 -21.00
N ARG A 234 -3.56 -1.32 -19.78
CA ARG A 234 -3.83 -0.17 -18.92
C ARG A 234 -2.55 0.54 -18.48
N LEU A 235 -1.52 -0.20 -18.07
CA LEU A 235 -0.20 0.36 -17.75
C LEU A 235 0.37 1.12 -18.95
N LYS A 236 0.33 0.52 -20.14
CA LYS A 236 0.85 1.12 -21.38
C LYS A 236 0.14 2.43 -21.71
N SER A 237 -1.20 2.45 -21.66
CA SER A 237 -1.99 3.66 -21.87
C SER A 237 -1.67 4.75 -20.84
N PHE A 238 -1.57 4.40 -19.55
CA PHE A 238 -1.25 5.35 -18.49
C PHE A 238 0.14 5.98 -18.70
N VAL A 239 1.17 5.17 -18.91
CA VAL A 239 2.55 5.65 -19.09
C VAL A 239 2.68 6.47 -20.37
N GLN A 240 2.06 6.04 -21.48
CA GLN A 240 2.04 6.80 -22.73
C GLN A 240 1.41 8.18 -22.55
N LYS A 241 0.24 8.24 -21.90
CA LYS A 241 -0.46 9.51 -21.63
C LYS A 241 0.40 10.45 -20.79
N CYS A 242 0.97 9.96 -19.68
CA CYS A 242 1.80 10.78 -18.81
C CYS A 242 3.03 11.36 -19.53
N LEU A 243 3.68 10.57 -20.39
CA LEU A 243 4.85 11.02 -21.17
C LEU A 243 4.47 12.03 -22.26
N GLN A 244 3.31 11.88 -22.89
CA GLN A 244 2.80 12.81 -23.90
C GLN A 244 2.41 14.15 -23.29
N GLU A 245 1.67 14.13 -22.19
CA GLU A 245 1.18 15.31 -21.49
C GLU A 245 2.28 15.97 -20.64
N LYS A 246 3.39 15.25 -20.36
CA LYS A 246 4.46 15.64 -19.43
C LYS A 246 3.94 15.96 -18.03
N GLU A 247 2.87 15.28 -17.65
CA GLU A 247 2.20 15.40 -16.36
C GLU A 247 1.80 14.02 -15.85
N ILE A 248 1.83 13.84 -14.54
CA ILE A 248 1.20 12.68 -13.90
C ILE A 248 -0.01 13.22 -13.14
N PRO A 249 -1.23 12.73 -13.43
CA PRO A 249 -2.42 13.21 -12.76
C PRO A 249 -2.32 12.99 -11.26
N LEU A 250 -2.92 13.91 -10.49
CA LEU A 250 -3.13 13.66 -9.07
C LEU A 250 -4.03 12.43 -8.91
N PRO A 251 -3.78 11.58 -7.90
CA PRO A 251 -4.64 10.44 -7.67
C PRO A 251 -6.06 10.88 -7.32
N LYS A 252 -7.03 10.14 -7.84
CA LYS A 252 -8.43 10.26 -7.42
C LYS A 252 -8.54 9.94 -5.92
N GLY A 253 -9.37 10.70 -5.20
CA GLY A 253 -9.55 10.53 -3.76
C GLY A 253 -8.51 11.22 -2.87
N ILE A 254 -7.51 11.92 -3.42
CA ILE A 254 -6.54 12.65 -2.59
C ILE A 254 -7.23 13.69 -1.68
N LEU A 255 -6.78 13.76 -0.43
CA LEU A 255 -7.37 14.64 0.57
C LEU A 255 -7.05 16.11 0.28
N THR A 256 -8.04 16.85 -0.21
CA THR A 256 -7.92 18.27 -0.54
C THR A 256 -7.96 19.15 0.72
N PRO A 257 -7.54 20.42 0.64
CA PRO A 257 -7.70 21.36 1.75
C PRO A 257 -9.16 21.52 2.24
N SER A 258 -10.16 21.36 1.35
CA SER A 258 -11.57 21.43 1.75
C SER A 258 -11.99 20.25 2.63
N PHE A 259 -11.44 19.05 2.41
CA PHE A 259 -11.68 17.89 3.27
C PHE A 259 -11.37 18.18 4.75
N TRP A 260 -10.25 18.85 5.01
CA TRP A 260 -9.77 19.17 6.36
C TRP A 260 -10.50 20.33 7.04
N ARG A 261 -11.20 21.17 6.27
CA ARG A 261 -12.03 22.27 6.81
C ARG A 261 -13.43 21.81 7.23
N THR A 262 -13.82 20.58 6.87
CA THR A 262 -15.10 19.96 7.21
C THR A 262 -14.94 18.93 8.32
#